data_AF-A0A354D2P6-F1
#
_entry.id   AF-A0A354D2P6-F1
#
_cell.length_a   1.000
_cell.length_b   1.000
_cell.length_c   1.000
_cell.angle_alpha   90.00
_cell.angle_beta   90.00
_cell.angle_gamma   90.00
#
_symmetry.space_group_name_H-M   'P 1'
#
loop_
_entity.id
_entity.type
_entity.pdbx_description
1 polymer ?
#
loop_
_entity_poly.entity_id
_entity_poly.type
_entity_poly.pdbx_seq_one_letter_code
_entity_poly.pdbx_strand_id
1 'polypeptide(L)'
;MNKSKGKKAGKICENILFVIGILGIVILYWYDRSITLDPNIKESYTGEYPRYISEVNEDDIPDEEYYPTMEEALQKADVYYDEYEPYQKNIDNLLVDMENDQYRFIYYQSIQKKKSMNTFATFKIREVNGEKCYAFLRSYVRDSEKFYKGIGDADKNTKAQLARSDYMQHYGIDKNARFVFGDIMEAKLKKGESAEALTVEGQKPDAVIPYEENGKKWYFWYFTDLQSDKEGNKLAYTLKK
;
A
#
# COMPACT_ATOMS: atom_id res chain seq x y z
N MET A 1 -13.91 71.62 -5.41
CA MET A 1 -13.09 71.29 -4.23
C MET A 1 -13.69 70.05 -3.55
N ASN A 2 -13.11 68.85 -3.76
CA ASN A 2 -13.54 67.63 -3.03
C ASN A 2 -12.45 66.54 -3.03
N LYS A 3 -11.24 66.89 -2.58
CA LYS A 3 -10.16 65.92 -2.28
C LYS A 3 -10.26 65.53 -0.81
N SER A 4 -11.16 64.60 -0.46
CA SER A 4 -11.19 64.06 0.92
C SER A 4 -11.68 62.62 1.02
N LYS A 5 -12.46 62.10 0.06
CA LYS A 5 -13.05 60.76 0.17
C LYS A 5 -12.11 59.59 -0.19
N GLY A 6 -11.04 59.81 -0.96
CA GLY A 6 -10.13 58.75 -1.40
C GLY A 6 -9.09 58.28 -0.36
N LYS A 7 -8.72 59.12 0.61
CA LYS A 7 -7.68 58.78 1.61
C LYS A 7 -8.21 57.90 2.76
N LYS A 8 -9.51 58.00 3.07
CA LYS A 8 -10.16 57.17 4.10
C LYS A 8 -10.42 55.74 3.61
N ALA A 9 -10.85 55.57 2.35
CA ALA A 9 -11.13 54.25 1.78
C ALA A 9 -9.86 53.38 1.65
N GLY A 10 -8.74 53.96 1.19
CA GLY A 10 -7.46 53.23 1.08
C GLY A 10 -6.93 52.71 2.42
N LYS A 11 -6.98 53.54 3.48
CA LYS A 11 -6.58 53.14 4.84
C LYS A 11 -7.48 52.06 5.46
N ILE A 12 -8.78 52.06 5.12
CA ILE A 12 -9.71 51.03 5.58
C ILE A 12 -9.40 49.69 4.90
N CYS A 13 -9.10 49.69 3.59
CA CYS A 13 -8.70 48.47 2.87
C CYS A 13 -7.35 47.90 3.36
N GLU A 14 -6.35 48.75 3.60
CA GLU A 14 -5.05 48.32 4.17
C GLU A 14 -5.21 47.73 5.57
N ASN A 15 -6.03 48.34 6.42
CA ASN A 15 -6.30 47.82 7.77
C ASN A 15 -7.06 46.48 7.74
N ILE A 16 -8.00 46.29 6.80
CA ILE A 16 -8.71 45.01 6.64
C ILE A 16 -7.77 43.91 6.14
N LEU A 17 -6.89 44.20 5.17
CA LEU A 17 -5.89 43.25 4.69
C LEU A 17 -4.87 42.88 5.78
N PHE A 18 -4.48 43.83 6.63
CA PHE A 18 -3.58 43.58 7.75
C PHE A 18 -4.24 42.70 8.83
N VAL A 19 -5.53 42.93 9.13
CA VAL A 19 -6.30 42.10 10.07
C VAL A 19 -6.51 40.68 9.53
N ILE A 20 -6.80 40.52 8.24
CA ILE A 20 -6.91 39.20 7.59
C ILE A 20 -5.55 38.48 7.58
N GLY A 21 -4.46 39.20 7.32
CA GLY A 21 -3.10 38.66 7.38
C GLY A 21 -2.71 38.17 8.78
N ILE A 22 -3.03 38.95 9.82
CA ILE A 22 -2.81 38.56 11.22
C ILE A 22 -3.70 37.38 11.60
N LEU A 23 -4.98 37.37 11.21
CA LEU A 23 -5.86 36.22 11.44
C LEU A 23 -5.35 34.97 10.72
N GLY A 24 -4.81 35.09 9.50
CA GLY A 24 -4.20 33.98 8.78
C GLY A 24 -2.95 33.42 9.48
N ILE A 25 -2.08 34.30 10.00
CA ILE A 25 -0.90 33.88 10.78
C ILE A 25 -1.31 33.28 12.12
N VAL A 26 -2.33 33.82 12.79
CA VAL A 26 -2.87 33.26 14.03
C VAL A 26 -3.53 31.91 13.76
N ILE A 27 -4.27 31.73 12.67
CA ILE A 27 -4.85 30.43 12.29
C ILE A 27 -3.74 29.43 11.94
N LEU A 28 -2.70 29.83 11.20
CA LEU A 28 -1.55 28.96 10.93
C LEU A 28 -0.77 28.60 12.20
N TYR A 29 -0.57 29.56 13.10
CA TYR A 29 0.09 29.34 14.39
C TYR A 29 -0.75 28.49 15.34
N TRP A 30 -2.09 28.62 15.30
CA TRP A 30 -3.01 27.74 16.03
C TRP A 30 -3.13 26.35 15.38
N TYR A 31 -3.04 26.25 14.05
CA TYR A 31 -3.02 24.96 13.34
C TYR A 31 -1.72 24.20 13.63
N ASP A 32 -0.57 24.89 13.57
CA ASP A 32 0.74 24.34 13.92
C ASP A 32 0.82 23.94 15.41
N ARG A 33 0.26 24.75 16.32
CA ARG A 33 0.24 24.47 17.75
C ARG A 33 -0.87 23.50 18.20
N SER A 34 -1.92 23.30 17.39
CA SER A 34 -2.91 22.24 17.61
C SER A 34 -2.40 20.85 17.25
N ILE A 35 -1.26 20.75 16.54
CA ILE A 35 -0.51 19.50 16.37
C ILE A 35 0.59 19.47 17.43
N THR A 36 0.20 19.54 18.69
CA THR A 36 1.03 18.97 19.75
C THR A 36 0.83 17.47 19.68
N LEU A 37 1.72 16.79 18.95
CA LEU A 37 1.86 15.34 19.01
C LEU A 37 2.12 14.97 20.47
N ASP A 38 1.11 14.41 21.11
CA ASP A 38 1.21 13.90 22.47
C ASP A 38 2.38 12.90 22.50
N PRO A 39 3.44 13.15 23.28
CA PRO A 39 4.61 12.29 23.35
C PRO A 39 4.31 10.91 23.94
N ASN A 40 3.09 10.69 24.47
CA ASN A 40 2.57 9.39 24.90
C ASN A 40 1.67 8.70 23.87
N ILE A 41 1.48 9.25 22.67
CA ILE A 41 0.98 8.47 21.53
C ILE A 41 2.08 7.46 21.22
N LYS A 42 1.92 6.24 21.76
CA LYS A 42 2.53 5.07 21.15
C LYS A 42 2.19 5.15 19.67
N GLU A 43 3.19 5.33 18.82
CA GLU A 43 3.07 5.19 17.36
C GLU A 43 2.72 3.73 17.03
N SER A 44 1.53 3.28 17.43
CA SER A 44 0.87 2.14 16.85
C SER A 44 -0.03 2.71 15.78
N TYR A 45 0.19 2.29 14.54
CA TYR A 45 -0.83 2.31 13.51
C TYR A 45 -2.16 1.84 14.13
N THR A 46 -3.09 2.78 14.37
CA THR A 46 -4.46 2.52 14.85
C THR A 46 -5.43 2.40 13.67
N GLY A 47 -4.93 2.33 12.45
CA GLY A 47 -5.75 1.90 11.33
C GLY A 47 -6.25 0.50 11.67
N GLU A 48 -7.55 0.39 11.96
CA GLU A 48 -8.21 -0.91 11.95
C GLU A 48 -7.76 -1.61 10.67
N TYR A 49 -7.04 -2.72 10.81
CA TYR A 49 -6.78 -3.58 9.67
C TYR A 49 -8.15 -3.87 9.05
N PRO A 50 -8.37 -3.62 7.75
CA PRO A 50 -9.65 -3.91 7.13
C PRO A 50 -10.02 -5.33 7.52
N ARG A 51 -11.17 -5.49 8.18
CA ARG A 51 -11.69 -6.81 8.54
C ARG A 51 -11.64 -7.65 7.27
N TYR A 52 -10.86 -8.73 7.33
CA TYR A 52 -10.71 -9.61 6.19
C TYR A 52 -12.08 -10.14 5.77
N ILE A 53 -12.23 -10.13 4.45
CA ILE A 53 -13.31 -10.64 3.62
C ILE A 53 -13.76 -12.01 4.16
N SER A 54 -15.05 -12.33 4.03
CA SER A 54 -15.55 -13.69 4.15
C SER A 54 -14.60 -14.63 3.39
N GLU A 55 -13.85 -15.47 4.09
CA GLU A 55 -12.95 -16.42 3.45
C GLU A 55 -13.77 -17.17 2.40
N VAL A 56 -13.40 -17.01 1.12
CA VAL A 56 -13.98 -17.84 0.06
C VAL A 56 -13.68 -19.26 0.48
N ASN A 57 -14.72 -20.07 0.70
CA ASN A 57 -14.52 -21.47 0.98
C ASN A 57 -13.98 -22.11 -0.30
N GLU A 58 -12.66 -22.32 -0.33
CA GLU A 58 -11.95 -22.81 -1.52
C GLU A 58 -12.48 -24.17 -2.01
N ASP A 59 -13.04 -24.96 -1.09
CA ASP A 59 -13.61 -26.28 -1.38
C ASP A 59 -14.98 -26.19 -2.05
N ASP A 60 -15.70 -25.08 -1.89
CA ASP A 60 -17.06 -24.89 -2.41
C ASP A 60 -17.09 -24.10 -3.74
N ILE A 61 -15.93 -23.74 -4.30
CA ILE A 61 -15.88 -23.01 -5.58
C ILE A 61 -16.35 -23.95 -6.71
N PRO A 62 -17.47 -23.62 -7.39
CA PRO A 62 -18.01 -24.45 -8.46
C PRO A 62 -17.16 -24.34 -9.72
N ASP A 63 -17.19 -25.36 -10.58
CA ASP A 63 -16.35 -25.42 -11.78
C ASP A 63 -16.65 -24.27 -12.76
N GLU A 64 -17.87 -23.71 -12.75
CA GLU A 64 -18.25 -22.55 -13.57
C GLU A 64 -17.57 -21.23 -13.17
N GLU A 65 -16.96 -21.18 -11.98
CA GLU A 65 -16.16 -20.05 -11.49
C GLU A 65 -14.66 -20.21 -11.77
N TYR A 66 -14.27 -21.31 -12.42
CA TYR A 66 -12.92 -21.52 -12.94
C TYR A 66 -12.85 -21.13 -14.41
N TYR A 67 -11.93 -20.21 -14.72
CA TYR A 67 -11.75 -19.67 -16.05
C TYR A 67 -10.40 -20.08 -16.64
N PRO A 68 -10.28 -20.23 -17.98
CA PRO A 68 -9.02 -20.64 -18.62
C PRO A 68 -7.84 -19.69 -18.40
N THR A 69 -8.11 -18.42 -18.06
CA THR A 69 -7.09 -17.39 -17.83
C THR A 69 -7.34 -16.62 -16.54
N MET A 70 -6.26 -16.12 -15.93
CA MET A 70 -6.37 -15.31 -14.71
C MET A 70 -7.01 -13.95 -14.98
N GLU A 71 -6.80 -13.37 -16.17
CA GLU A 71 -7.43 -12.13 -16.60
C GLU A 71 -8.95 -12.29 -16.68
N GLU A 72 -9.43 -13.39 -17.26
CA GLU A 72 -10.86 -13.67 -17.30
C GLU A 72 -11.43 -13.88 -15.90
N ALA A 73 -10.76 -14.67 -15.05
CA ALA A 73 -11.15 -14.86 -13.66
C ALA A 73 -11.23 -13.53 -12.90
N LEU A 74 -10.29 -12.63 -13.14
CA LEU A 74 -10.25 -11.32 -12.50
C LEU A 74 -11.35 -10.38 -13.02
N GLN A 75 -11.67 -10.42 -14.31
CA GLN A 75 -12.78 -9.64 -14.88
C GLN A 75 -14.14 -10.09 -14.34
N LYS A 76 -14.30 -11.40 -14.12
CA LYS A 76 -15.51 -12.02 -13.59
C LYS A 76 -15.60 -11.98 -12.07
N ALA A 77 -14.50 -11.67 -11.39
CA ALA A 77 -14.44 -11.59 -9.94
C ALA A 77 -15.45 -10.57 -9.39
N ASP A 78 -16.13 -10.98 -8.33
CA ASP A 78 -16.82 -10.08 -7.43
C ASP A 78 -15.78 -9.43 -6.50
N VAL A 79 -15.50 -8.15 -6.74
CA VAL A 79 -14.44 -7.43 -6.04
C VAL A 79 -15.05 -6.41 -5.10
N TYR A 80 -14.53 -6.37 -3.88
CA TYR A 80 -15.00 -5.43 -2.86
C TYR A 80 -14.48 -4.01 -3.12
N TYR A 81 -15.32 -3.04 -2.75
CA TYR A 81 -15.11 -1.60 -2.94
C TYR A 81 -15.14 -1.16 -4.40
N ASP A 82 -16.32 -0.75 -4.85
CA ASP A 82 -16.57 -0.22 -6.20
C ASP A 82 -15.58 0.90 -6.60
N GLU A 83 -15.06 1.66 -5.62
CA GLU A 83 -14.04 2.69 -5.87
C GLU A 83 -12.70 2.13 -6.40
N TYR A 84 -12.40 0.88 -6.06
CA TYR A 84 -11.16 0.18 -6.39
C TYR A 84 -11.33 -0.89 -7.48
N GLU A 85 -12.56 -1.29 -7.81
CA GLU A 85 -12.84 -2.29 -8.84
C GLU A 85 -12.03 -2.09 -10.14
N PRO A 86 -11.95 -0.89 -10.75
CA PRO A 86 -11.21 -0.76 -11.99
C PRO A 86 -9.68 -0.86 -11.83
N TYR A 87 -9.14 -0.73 -10.61
CA TYR A 87 -7.74 -1.05 -10.29
C TYR A 87 -7.55 -2.53 -9.89
N GLN A 88 -8.61 -3.25 -9.54
CA GLN A 88 -8.55 -4.68 -9.32
C GLN A 88 -8.66 -5.43 -10.64
N LYS A 89 -9.47 -4.97 -11.59
CA LYS A 89 -9.73 -5.71 -12.83
C LYS A 89 -8.74 -5.43 -13.96
N ASN A 90 -8.02 -4.31 -13.94
CA ASN A 90 -7.08 -3.96 -15.00
C ASN A 90 -5.63 -4.24 -14.60
N ILE A 91 -4.90 -4.99 -15.41
CA ILE A 91 -3.46 -5.25 -15.20
C ILE A 91 -2.70 -4.47 -16.26
N ASP A 92 -2.06 -3.35 -15.88
CA ASP A 92 -1.22 -2.58 -16.81
C ASP A 92 0.24 -3.02 -16.76
N ASN A 93 0.79 -3.23 -15.54
CA ASN A 93 2.14 -3.72 -15.36
C ASN A 93 2.16 -4.87 -14.35
N LEU A 94 2.51 -6.07 -14.79
CA LEU A 94 2.75 -7.22 -13.92
C LEU A 94 4.13 -7.09 -13.27
N LEU A 95 4.19 -7.09 -11.93
CA LEU A 95 5.42 -6.92 -11.16
C LEU A 95 5.90 -8.26 -10.58
N VAL A 96 4.98 -9.08 -10.08
CA VAL A 96 5.27 -10.43 -9.57
C VAL A 96 4.24 -11.41 -10.11
N ASP A 97 4.73 -12.60 -10.45
CA ASP A 97 3.93 -13.74 -10.87
C ASP A 97 4.54 -15.00 -10.28
N MET A 98 3.85 -15.58 -9.31
CA MET A 98 4.27 -16.81 -8.61
C MET A 98 3.17 -17.85 -8.74
N GLU A 99 3.55 -19.07 -9.07
CA GLU A 99 2.61 -20.18 -9.28
C GLU A 99 3.14 -21.45 -8.63
N ASN A 100 2.25 -22.21 -7.99
CA ASN A 100 2.47 -23.62 -7.66
C ASN A 100 1.27 -24.45 -8.16
N ASP A 101 1.19 -25.72 -7.80
CA ASP A 101 0.15 -26.62 -8.32
C ASP A 101 -1.28 -26.22 -7.90
N GLN A 102 -1.43 -25.45 -6.82
CA GLN A 102 -2.74 -25.13 -6.24
C GLN A 102 -3.10 -23.65 -6.35
N TYR A 103 -2.13 -22.76 -6.48
CA TYR A 103 -2.35 -21.32 -6.38
C TYR A 103 -1.46 -20.55 -7.34
N ARG A 104 -2.00 -19.43 -7.81
CA ARG A 104 -1.23 -18.36 -8.45
C ARG A 104 -1.38 -17.09 -7.65
N PHE A 105 -0.29 -16.37 -7.45
CA PHE A 105 -0.26 -15.05 -6.87
C PHE A 105 0.34 -14.08 -7.86
N ILE A 106 -0.31 -12.93 -8.02
CA ILE A 106 0.22 -11.83 -8.81
C ILE A 106 0.26 -10.55 -7.99
N TYR A 107 1.28 -9.74 -8.25
CA TYR A 107 1.35 -8.35 -7.83
C TYR A 107 1.48 -7.51 -9.08
N TYR A 108 0.56 -6.57 -9.28
CA TYR A 108 0.52 -5.76 -10.48
C TYR A 108 0.16 -4.32 -10.16
N GLN A 109 0.40 -3.46 -11.13
CA GLN A 109 -0.02 -2.07 -11.11
C GLN A 109 -1.10 -1.83 -12.14
N SER A 110 -2.06 -1.00 -11.75
CA SER A 110 -3.15 -0.50 -12.58
C SER A 110 -3.08 1.01 -12.62
N ILE A 111 -3.11 1.57 -13.82
CA ILE A 111 -2.90 2.99 -14.12
C ILE A 111 -4.20 3.56 -14.67
N GLN A 112 -4.80 4.46 -13.89
CA GLN A 112 -5.98 5.21 -14.31
C GLN A 112 -5.68 6.70 -14.37
N LYS A 113 -5.63 7.23 -15.59
CA LYS A 113 -5.37 8.65 -15.88
C LYS A 113 -4.06 9.15 -15.24
N LYS A 114 -4.15 9.72 -14.03
CA LYS A 114 -3.02 10.30 -13.28
C LYS A 114 -2.72 9.56 -11.97
N LYS A 115 -3.45 8.47 -11.69
CA LYS A 115 -3.29 7.69 -10.47
C LYS A 115 -2.97 6.26 -10.84
N SER A 116 -1.90 5.74 -10.28
CA SER A 116 -1.58 4.31 -10.30
C SER A 116 -1.82 3.73 -8.90
N MET A 117 -2.31 2.50 -8.84
CA MET A 117 -2.40 1.70 -7.63
C MET A 117 -1.80 0.33 -7.90
N ASN A 118 -1.26 -0.30 -6.86
CA ASN A 118 -0.81 -1.68 -6.97
C ASN A 118 -1.78 -2.61 -6.25
N THR A 119 -1.97 -3.80 -6.81
CA THR A 119 -2.92 -4.77 -6.34
C THR A 119 -2.24 -6.14 -6.21
N PHE A 120 -2.52 -6.81 -5.11
CA PHE A 120 -2.24 -8.23 -4.89
C PHE A 120 -3.47 -9.01 -5.32
N ALA A 121 -3.32 -10.08 -6.09
CA ALA A 121 -4.42 -11.02 -6.35
C ALA A 121 -3.94 -12.45 -6.22
N THR A 122 -4.77 -13.29 -5.60
CA THR A 122 -4.52 -14.73 -5.46
C THR A 122 -5.63 -15.50 -6.14
N PHE A 123 -5.25 -16.56 -6.86
CA PHE A 123 -6.14 -17.44 -7.58
C PHE A 123 -5.96 -18.88 -7.10
N LYS A 124 -7.04 -19.64 -7.09
CA LYS A 124 -7.01 -21.10 -6.97
C LYS A 124 -6.81 -21.70 -8.35
N ILE A 125 -5.97 -22.71 -8.43
CA ILE A 125 -5.74 -23.49 -9.65
C ILE A 125 -6.45 -24.83 -9.50
N ARG A 126 -7.15 -25.23 -10.56
CA ARG A 126 -7.76 -26.55 -10.68
C ARG A 126 -7.72 -26.98 -12.14
N GLU A 127 -7.70 -28.29 -12.38
CA GLU A 127 -7.98 -28.84 -13.69
C GLU A 127 -9.49 -28.98 -13.90
N VAL A 128 -10.03 -28.36 -14.94
CA VAL A 128 -11.44 -28.47 -15.35
C VAL A 128 -11.47 -28.94 -16.80
N ASN A 129 -12.11 -30.08 -17.06
CA ASN A 129 -12.17 -30.71 -18.38
C ASN A 129 -10.79 -30.96 -19.05
N GLY A 130 -9.75 -31.22 -18.25
CA GLY A 130 -8.38 -31.45 -18.75
C GLY A 130 -7.58 -30.18 -19.03
N GLU A 131 -8.11 -29.00 -18.71
CA GLU A 131 -7.43 -27.72 -18.85
C GLU A 131 -7.17 -27.09 -17.48
N LYS A 132 -6.00 -26.45 -17.33
CA LYS A 132 -5.66 -25.69 -16.13
C LYS A 132 -6.47 -24.40 -16.11
N CYS A 133 -7.31 -24.24 -15.09
CA CYS A 133 -8.18 -23.09 -14.92
C CYS A 133 -7.93 -22.39 -13.57
N TYR A 134 -8.43 -21.15 -13.47
CA TYR A 134 -8.19 -20.25 -12.36
C TYR A 134 -9.52 -19.73 -11.81
N ALA A 135 -9.69 -19.79 -10.50
CA ALA A 135 -10.76 -19.10 -9.79
C ALA A 135 -10.16 -17.96 -8.95
N PHE A 136 -10.78 -16.78 -9.00
CA PHE A 136 -10.35 -15.65 -8.18
C PHE A 136 -10.69 -15.91 -6.70
N LEU A 137 -9.71 -15.77 -5.81
CA LEU A 137 -9.95 -15.92 -4.37
C LEU A 137 -10.12 -14.59 -3.66
N ARG A 138 -9.18 -13.67 -3.91
CA ARG A 138 -9.07 -12.42 -3.16
C ARG A 138 -8.10 -11.45 -3.83
N SER A 139 -8.29 -10.17 -3.54
CA SER A 139 -7.30 -9.15 -3.85
C SER A 139 -7.20 -8.09 -2.75
N TYR A 140 -6.04 -7.44 -2.71
CA TYR A 140 -5.77 -6.31 -1.84
C TYR A 140 -5.21 -5.16 -2.66
N VAL A 141 -5.91 -4.04 -2.67
CA VAL A 141 -5.47 -2.81 -3.34
C VAL A 141 -4.67 -1.96 -2.36
N ARG A 142 -3.46 -1.60 -2.78
CA ARG A 142 -2.53 -0.77 -2.02
C ARG A 142 -2.57 0.64 -2.61
N ASP A 143 -3.47 1.47 -2.08
CA ASP A 143 -3.54 2.90 -2.38
C ASP A 143 -2.37 3.61 -1.68
N SER A 144 -1.24 3.76 -2.38
CA SER A 144 -0.01 4.34 -1.83
C SER A 144 -0.19 5.72 -1.21
N GLU A 145 -1.11 6.55 -1.71
CA GLU A 145 -1.39 7.86 -1.13
C GLU A 145 -2.02 7.75 0.25
N LYS A 146 -3.07 6.93 0.40
CA LYS A 146 -3.71 6.67 1.70
C LYS A 146 -2.73 5.95 2.62
N PHE A 147 -1.98 5.00 2.07
CA PHE A 147 -1.08 4.13 2.81
C PHE A 147 0.09 4.91 3.44
N TYR A 148 0.72 5.78 2.66
CA TYR A 148 1.87 6.55 3.12
C TYR A 148 1.52 7.87 3.79
N LYS A 149 0.25 8.28 3.79
CA LYS A 149 -0.22 9.44 4.54
C LYS A 149 -0.18 9.12 6.04
N GLY A 150 0.95 9.47 6.67
CA GLY A 150 1.20 9.24 8.09
C GLY A 150 2.37 8.29 8.38
N ILE A 151 2.94 7.65 7.36
CA ILE A 151 4.12 6.81 7.50
C ILE A 151 5.38 7.69 7.43
N GLY A 152 6.21 7.61 8.47
CA GLY A 152 7.41 8.42 8.67
C GLY A 152 8.52 8.14 7.65
N ASP A 153 9.58 7.47 8.10
CA ASP A 153 10.74 7.09 7.29
C ASP A 153 10.67 5.61 6.86
N ALA A 154 11.66 5.17 6.08
CA ALA A 154 11.75 3.79 5.63
C ALA A 154 11.82 2.77 6.79
N ASP A 155 12.39 3.14 7.94
CA ASP A 155 12.48 2.27 9.12
C ASP A 155 11.09 1.98 9.71
N LYS A 156 10.32 3.03 10.00
CA LYS A 156 8.95 2.89 10.52
C LYS A 156 8.07 2.11 9.55
N ASN A 157 8.21 2.38 8.26
CA ASN A 157 7.48 1.69 7.21
C ASN A 157 7.83 0.19 7.15
N THR A 158 9.12 -0.15 7.18
CA THR A 158 9.56 -1.55 7.12
C THR A 158 9.04 -2.34 8.33
N LYS A 159 9.11 -1.77 9.54
CA LYS A 159 8.55 -2.38 10.76
C LYS A 159 7.04 -2.65 10.66
N ALA A 160 6.29 -1.67 10.15
CA ALA A 160 4.84 -1.81 10.00
C ALA A 160 4.46 -2.90 8.99
N GLN A 161 5.24 -3.06 7.92
CA GLN A 161 4.98 -4.07 6.88
C GLN A 161 5.38 -5.49 7.32
N LEU A 162 6.48 -5.63 8.06
CA LEU A 162 6.84 -6.89 8.70
C LEU A 162 5.73 -7.34 9.66
N ALA A 163 5.22 -6.44 10.50
CA ALA A 163 4.10 -6.74 11.39
C ALA A 163 2.80 -7.05 10.64
N ARG A 164 2.52 -6.37 9.51
CA ARG A 164 1.34 -6.65 8.69
C ARG A 164 1.40 -8.02 8.04
N SER A 165 2.59 -8.43 7.59
CA SER A 165 2.76 -9.69 6.86
C SER A 165 2.21 -10.88 7.66
N ASP A 166 2.35 -10.88 8.99
CA ASP A 166 1.78 -11.92 9.87
C ASP A 166 0.25 -12.07 9.71
N TYR A 167 -0.48 -11.00 9.42
CA TYR A 167 -1.93 -11.03 9.18
C TYR A 167 -2.30 -11.28 7.71
N MET A 168 -1.32 -11.27 6.80
CA MET A 168 -1.51 -11.40 5.35
C MET A 168 -0.94 -12.72 4.79
N GLN A 169 -0.66 -13.70 5.66
CA GLN A 169 -0.11 -15.00 5.26
C GLN A 169 -0.97 -15.73 4.21
N HIS A 170 -2.28 -15.50 4.18
CA HIS A 170 -3.17 -16.12 3.21
C HIS A 170 -2.89 -15.76 1.74
N TYR A 171 -2.13 -14.68 1.46
CA TYR A 171 -1.67 -14.35 0.11
C TYR A 171 -0.49 -15.21 -0.36
N GLY A 172 0.25 -15.84 0.57
CA GLY A 172 1.29 -16.81 0.24
C GLY A 172 0.71 -18.03 -0.48
N ILE A 173 1.42 -18.49 -1.51
CA ILE A 173 1.00 -19.67 -2.29
C ILE A 173 1.38 -20.98 -1.61
N ASP A 174 2.45 -20.99 -0.80
CA ASP A 174 2.78 -22.12 0.09
C ASP A 174 2.21 -21.85 1.48
N LYS A 175 1.29 -22.70 1.93
CA LYS A 175 0.59 -22.55 3.21
C LYS A 175 1.43 -22.98 4.41
N ASN A 176 2.57 -23.64 4.18
CA ASN A 176 3.50 -24.06 5.22
C ASN A 176 4.69 -23.09 5.35
N ALA A 177 4.86 -22.17 4.42
CA ALA A 177 5.92 -21.19 4.39
C ALA A 177 5.47 -19.85 4.98
N ARG A 178 6.42 -19.06 5.49
CA ARG A 178 6.13 -17.71 5.99
C ARG A 178 6.31 -16.67 4.90
N PHE A 179 5.20 -16.25 4.30
CA PHE A 179 5.21 -15.20 3.28
C PHE A 179 5.34 -13.81 3.91
N VAL A 180 6.38 -13.05 3.55
CA VAL A 180 6.61 -11.70 4.09
C VAL A 180 6.91 -10.74 2.98
N PHE A 181 6.30 -9.54 3.00
CA PHE A 181 6.46 -8.59 1.91
C PHE A 181 6.34 -7.14 2.37
N GLY A 182 6.72 -6.24 1.48
CA GLY A 182 6.47 -4.81 1.62
C GLY A 182 7.01 -4.01 0.45
N ASP A 183 6.84 -2.70 0.53
CA ASP A 183 7.37 -1.73 -0.40
C ASP A 183 8.18 -0.63 0.31
N ILE A 184 9.17 -0.09 -0.39
CA ILE A 184 10.01 1.01 0.10
C ILE A 184 10.01 2.11 -0.96
N MET A 185 9.58 3.31 -0.58
CA MET A 185 9.75 4.51 -1.40
C MET A 185 11.21 4.98 -1.34
N GLU A 186 11.86 5.17 -2.50
CA GLU A 186 13.28 5.54 -2.54
C GLU A 186 13.57 6.83 -1.77
N ALA A 187 12.68 7.83 -1.88
CA ALA A 187 12.81 9.12 -1.21
C ALA A 187 12.70 9.06 0.34
N LYS A 188 12.33 7.90 0.91
CA LYS A 188 12.21 7.69 2.36
C LYS A 188 13.43 7.00 2.97
N LEU A 189 14.37 6.54 2.15
CA LEU A 189 15.64 5.97 2.59
C LEU A 189 16.59 7.07 3.08
N LYS A 190 17.31 6.80 4.17
CA LYS A 190 18.36 7.69 4.69
C LYS A 190 19.66 7.49 3.92
N LYS A 191 20.59 8.43 4.08
CA LYS A 191 21.92 8.33 3.49
C LYS A 191 22.62 7.04 3.95
N GLY A 192 23.07 6.23 3.00
CA GLY A 192 23.71 4.93 3.27
C GLY A 192 22.74 3.75 3.33
N GLU A 193 21.43 3.99 3.20
CA GLU A 193 20.43 2.93 3.10
C GLU A 193 20.11 2.57 1.64
N SER A 194 19.59 1.37 1.43
CA SER A 194 19.15 0.85 0.14
C SER A 194 18.11 -0.24 0.31
N ALA A 195 17.07 -0.22 -0.51
CA ALA A 195 16.10 -1.31 -0.56
C ALA A 195 16.75 -2.66 -0.94
N GLU A 196 17.77 -2.65 -1.82
CA GLU A 196 18.49 -3.87 -2.22
C GLU A 196 19.43 -4.42 -1.13
N ALA A 197 19.74 -3.61 -0.12
CA ALA A 197 20.49 -4.06 1.05
C ALA A 197 19.57 -4.66 2.13
N LEU A 198 18.27 -4.79 1.87
CA LEU A 198 17.32 -5.35 2.81
C LEU A 198 17.73 -6.78 3.20
N THR A 199 17.84 -7.02 4.50
CA THR A 199 17.80 -8.37 5.06
C THR A 199 16.85 -8.39 6.24
N VAL A 200 16.17 -9.50 6.46
CA VAL A 200 15.32 -9.75 7.64
C VAL A 200 15.86 -10.99 8.33
N GLU A 201 16.23 -10.88 9.61
CA GLU A 201 16.91 -11.95 10.37
C GLU A 201 18.18 -12.49 9.65
N GLY A 202 18.84 -11.63 8.86
CA GLY A 202 20.01 -11.99 8.04
C GLY A 202 19.68 -12.68 6.72
N GLN A 203 18.42 -13.03 6.46
CA GLN A 203 17.95 -13.56 5.17
C GLN A 203 17.72 -12.41 4.18
N LYS A 204 18.12 -12.61 2.92
CA LYS A 204 17.80 -11.69 1.82
C LYS A 204 16.41 -11.99 1.25
N PRO A 205 15.64 -10.98 0.80
CA PRO A 205 14.42 -11.20 0.04
C PRO A 205 14.69 -12.08 -1.18
N ASP A 206 13.68 -12.84 -1.61
CA ASP A 206 13.74 -13.59 -2.87
C ASP A 206 13.84 -12.64 -4.06
N ALA A 207 13.18 -11.47 -3.96
CA ALA A 207 13.35 -10.39 -4.92
C ALA A 207 13.17 -9.00 -4.29
N VAL A 208 13.81 -8.02 -4.92
CA VAL A 208 13.58 -6.58 -4.71
C VAL A 208 13.34 -5.96 -6.08
N ILE A 209 12.12 -5.55 -6.36
CA ILE A 209 11.62 -5.19 -7.70
C ILE A 209 11.34 -3.69 -7.75
N PRO A 210 12.09 -2.93 -8.56
CA PRO A 210 11.83 -1.51 -8.72
C PRO A 210 10.57 -1.26 -9.56
N TYR A 211 9.79 -0.24 -9.18
CA TYR A 211 8.66 0.25 -9.98
C TYR A 211 8.45 1.75 -9.77
N GLU A 212 7.69 2.38 -10.66
CA GLU A 212 7.25 3.76 -10.51
C GLU A 212 5.76 3.80 -10.17
N GLU A 213 5.37 4.64 -9.21
CA GLU A 213 3.96 4.85 -8.88
C GLU A 213 3.77 6.31 -8.49
N ASN A 214 2.82 6.98 -9.16
CA ASN A 214 2.51 8.40 -8.95
C ASN A 214 3.75 9.31 -9.02
N GLY A 215 4.65 9.04 -9.99
CA GLY A 215 5.87 9.82 -10.24
C GLY A 215 6.99 9.63 -9.22
N LYS A 216 6.91 8.58 -8.39
CA LYS A 216 7.91 8.25 -7.37
C LYS A 216 8.46 6.86 -7.64
N LYS A 217 9.74 6.67 -7.34
CA LYS A 217 10.39 5.36 -7.43
C LYS A 217 10.19 4.56 -6.15
N TRP A 218 9.88 3.29 -6.32
CA TRP A 218 9.56 2.34 -5.28
C TRP A 218 10.31 1.03 -5.50
N TYR A 219 10.38 0.23 -4.45
CA TYR A 219 10.93 -1.12 -4.48
C TYR A 219 9.97 -2.05 -3.73
N PHE A 220 9.39 -3.02 -4.42
CA PHE A 220 8.62 -4.10 -3.81
C PHE A 220 9.57 -5.24 -3.43
N TRP A 221 9.50 -5.73 -2.21
CA TRP A 221 10.32 -6.84 -1.74
C TRP A 221 9.45 -7.93 -1.13
N TYR A 222 9.87 -9.18 -1.26
CA TYR A 222 9.16 -10.30 -0.65
C TYR A 222 10.09 -11.48 -0.31
N PHE A 223 9.62 -12.30 0.62
CA PHE A 223 10.12 -13.60 1.01
C PHE A 223 8.96 -14.58 0.82
N THR A 224 9.16 -15.60 0.02
CA THR A 224 8.28 -16.76 -0.13
C THR A 224 8.30 -17.61 1.13
N ASP A 225 9.46 -17.72 1.77
CA ASP A 225 9.63 -18.43 3.03
C ASP A 225 10.68 -17.77 3.96
N LEU A 226 10.24 -16.85 4.82
CA LEU A 226 11.11 -16.24 5.83
C LEU A 226 11.36 -17.20 7.00
N GLN A 227 12.62 -17.58 7.20
CA GLN A 227 13.03 -18.49 8.28
C GLN A 227 13.11 -17.75 9.62
N SER A 228 11.96 -17.58 10.28
CA SER A 228 11.89 -17.03 11.64
C SER A 228 10.56 -17.34 12.30
N ASP A 229 10.59 -17.68 13.58
CA ASP A 229 9.42 -17.89 14.43
C ASP A 229 8.97 -16.61 15.16
N LYS A 230 9.76 -15.54 15.10
CA LYS A 230 9.45 -14.27 15.77
C LYS A 230 8.27 -13.57 15.10
N GLU A 231 7.38 -12.97 15.88
CA GLU A 231 6.37 -12.03 15.36
C GLU A 231 7.02 -10.93 14.52
N GLY A 232 6.32 -10.47 13.48
CA GLY A 232 6.82 -9.51 12.49
C GLY A 232 7.30 -8.19 13.10
N ASN A 233 6.66 -7.74 14.18
CA ASN A 233 7.08 -6.54 14.93
C ASN A 233 8.36 -6.73 15.76
N LYS A 234 8.84 -7.98 15.92
CA LYS A 234 10.07 -8.36 16.64
C LYS A 234 11.20 -8.77 15.69
N LEU A 235 10.95 -8.83 14.38
CA LEU A 235 11.97 -9.18 13.39
C LEU A 235 13.04 -8.09 13.30
N ALA A 236 14.29 -8.53 13.35
CA ALA A 236 15.43 -7.68 13.04
C ALA A 236 15.54 -7.51 11.51
N TYR A 237 15.89 -6.31 11.06
CA TYR A 237 16.20 -6.06 9.66
C TYR A 237 17.33 -5.03 9.50
N THR A 238 17.93 -5.01 8.32
CA THR A 238 18.90 -3.98 7.91
C THR A 238 18.49 -3.39 6.58
N LEU A 239 18.80 -2.12 6.37
CA LEU A 239 18.74 -1.44 5.07
C LEU A 239 20.09 -0.83 4.69
N LYS A 240 21.12 -0.99 5.52
CA LYS A 240 22.42 -0.33 5.34
C LYS A 240 23.27 -1.06 4.32
N LYS A 241 23.89 -0.30 3.42
CA LYS A 241 24.94 -0.78 2.52
C LYS A 241 26.25 -1.06 3.26
#